data_AF-A0A8D8LXP5-F1
#
_entry.id   AF-A0A8D8LXP5-F1
#
_cell.length_a   1.000
_cell.length_b   1.000
_cell.length_c   1.000
_cell.angle_alpha   90.00
_cell.angle_beta   90.00
_cell.angle_gamma   90.00
#
_symmetry.space_group_name_H-M   'P 1'
#
loop_
_entity.id
_entity.type
_entity.pdbx_description
1 polymer ?
#
loop_
_entity_poly.entity_id
_entity_poly.type
_entity_poly.pdbx_seq_one_letter_code
_entity_poly.pdbx_strand_id
1 'polypeptide(L)'
;MLVKNLPASSPGPAAGTLPGTDLSQNAAVLSKLISYVGQITPNEGLDESKLPLLWMLYVQLIHTGCQEGNAPVQSLNILLSHLNGFISYKPSWQLLSAIGLKKQTIVSNKCRLLCKSLVSFILTQLPERIEGEPESPTMSSQYIRQQSGAPGHLTSNSSDLVPSPEALKSVSQLEQLASDKNYNDLKPQLELALQCIRDPNYSMANCHHFVIKLAKRLYIEGYIYIFVFFDGD
;
A
#
# COMPACT_ATOMS: atom_id res chain seq x y z
N MET A 1 64.41 19.93 -10.66
CA MET A 1 63.38 20.01 -9.60
C MET A 1 62.39 21.10 -9.93
N LEU A 2 61.19 20.74 -10.39
CA LEU A 2 59.95 21.53 -10.28
C LEU A 2 58.82 20.64 -10.81
N VAL A 3 58.16 19.94 -9.89
CA VAL A 3 56.96 19.12 -10.14
C VAL A 3 55.76 20.08 -10.12
N LYS A 4 55.08 20.25 -11.24
CA LYS A 4 53.77 20.92 -11.29
C LYS A 4 52.68 19.89 -10.98
N ASN A 5 52.04 20.04 -9.83
CA ASN A 5 50.84 19.31 -9.44
C ASN A 5 49.67 19.68 -10.37
N LEU A 6 49.11 18.70 -11.08
CA LEU A 6 47.77 18.81 -11.67
C LEU A 6 46.72 18.49 -10.59
N PRO A 7 45.59 19.21 -10.54
CA PRO A 7 44.48 18.84 -9.66
C PRO A 7 43.82 17.54 -10.15
N ALA A 8 43.53 16.65 -9.20
CA ALA A 8 42.79 15.42 -9.42
C ALA A 8 41.40 15.74 -10.00
N SER A 9 41.04 15.08 -11.10
CA SER A 9 39.71 15.10 -11.69
C SER A 9 38.70 14.52 -10.70
N SER A 10 37.69 15.31 -10.34
CA SER A 10 36.55 14.85 -9.54
C SER A 10 35.89 13.62 -10.18
N PRO A 11 35.45 12.62 -9.40
CA PRO A 11 34.70 11.50 -9.95
C PRO A 11 33.35 12.01 -10.47
N GLY A 12 33.06 11.71 -11.74
CA GLY A 12 31.75 11.97 -12.35
C GLY A 12 30.64 11.17 -11.65
N PRO A 13 29.38 11.60 -11.80
CA PRO A 13 28.25 10.96 -11.13
C PRO A 13 28.12 9.50 -11.59
N ALA A 14 27.91 8.61 -10.62
CA ALA A 14 27.68 7.20 -10.84
C ALA A 14 26.51 7.00 -11.82
N ALA A 15 26.75 6.19 -12.85
CA ALA A 15 25.75 5.79 -13.82
C ALA A 15 24.57 5.08 -13.11
N GLY A 16 23.35 5.59 -13.29
CA GLY A 16 22.14 4.91 -12.84
C GLY A 16 20.95 5.77 -12.44
N THR A 17 21.01 7.11 -12.48
CA THR A 17 19.83 7.95 -12.19
C THR A 17 19.09 8.29 -13.48
N LEU A 18 17.84 7.82 -13.61
CA LEU A 18 16.92 8.27 -14.65
C LEU A 18 16.81 9.80 -14.64
N PRO A 19 16.74 10.47 -15.80
CA PRO A 19 16.64 11.92 -15.86
C PRO A 19 15.28 12.39 -15.36
N GLY A 20 15.28 13.13 -14.25
CA GLY A 20 14.34 14.23 -14.03
C GLY A 20 12.91 13.90 -13.58
N THR A 21 12.71 12.97 -12.64
CA THR A 21 11.47 13.01 -11.84
C THR A 21 11.65 14.06 -10.74
N ASP A 22 11.15 15.26 -10.98
CA ASP A 22 11.18 16.33 -9.98
C ASP A 22 10.34 15.88 -8.76
N LEU A 23 11.02 15.64 -7.64
CA LEU A 23 10.38 15.26 -6.37
C LEU A 23 9.25 16.23 -5.99
N SER A 24 9.41 17.52 -6.33
CA SER A 24 8.38 18.53 -6.08
C SER A 24 7.13 18.31 -6.95
N GLN A 25 7.30 17.84 -8.19
CA GLN A 25 6.20 17.45 -9.06
C GLN A 25 5.48 16.23 -8.51
N ASN A 26 6.21 15.20 -8.05
CA ASN A 26 5.62 14.01 -7.42
C ASN A 26 4.82 14.37 -6.16
N ALA A 27 5.35 15.25 -5.30
CA ALA A 27 4.67 15.72 -4.11
C ALA A 27 3.38 16.51 -4.42
N ALA A 28 3.41 17.35 -5.46
CA ALA A 28 2.23 18.10 -5.92
C ALA A 28 1.16 17.18 -6.52
N VAL A 29 1.57 16.17 -7.29
CA VAL A 29 0.66 15.15 -7.83
C VAL A 29 0.06 14.32 -6.68
N LEU A 30 0.88 13.90 -5.71
CA LEU A 30 0.41 13.16 -4.53
C LEU A 30 -0.65 13.96 -3.77
N SER A 31 -0.41 15.26 -3.52
CA SER A 31 -1.37 16.11 -2.82
C SER A 31 -2.73 16.21 -3.54
N LYS A 32 -2.72 16.31 -4.87
CA LYS A 32 -3.96 16.27 -5.67
C LYS A 32 -4.64 14.91 -5.58
N LEU A 33 -3.86 13.83 -5.65
CA LEU A 33 -4.38 12.47 -5.57
C LEU A 33 -4.96 12.15 -4.18
N ILE A 34 -4.33 12.62 -3.11
CA ILE A 34 -4.84 12.57 -1.73
C ILE A 34 -6.23 13.20 -1.67
N SER A 35 -6.37 14.42 -2.19
CA SER A 35 -7.65 15.13 -2.24
C SER A 35 -8.71 14.38 -3.06
N TYR A 36 -8.32 13.84 -4.22
CA TYR A 36 -9.22 13.10 -5.10
C TYR A 36 -9.70 11.79 -4.45
N VAL A 37 -8.79 10.97 -3.92
CA VAL A 37 -9.12 9.73 -3.22
C VAL A 37 -10.02 9.99 -2.01
N GLY A 38 -9.78 11.09 -1.27
CA GLY A 38 -10.63 11.48 -0.15
C GLY A 38 -12.10 11.79 -0.53
N GLN A 39 -12.37 12.12 -1.80
CA GLN A 39 -13.73 12.41 -2.29
C GLN A 39 -14.45 11.17 -2.84
N ILE A 40 -13.73 10.09 -3.13
CA ILE A 40 -14.32 8.86 -3.65
C ILE A 40 -15.02 8.13 -2.50
N THR A 41 -16.33 7.97 -2.62
CA THR A 41 -17.16 7.21 -1.68
C THR A 41 -17.96 6.13 -2.41
N PRO A 42 -18.28 5.01 -1.76
CA PRO A 42 -19.08 3.96 -2.37
C PRO A 42 -20.46 4.47 -2.81
N ASN A 43 -20.79 4.24 -4.08
CA ASN A 43 -22.07 4.58 -4.71
C ASN A 43 -22.36 3.64 -5.87
N GLU A 44 -23.60 3.60 -6.37
CA GLU A 44 -24.05 2.66 -7.40
C GLU A 44 -23.34 2.83 -8.76
N GLY A 45 -22.81 4.02 -9.06
CA GLY A 45 -22.09 4.31 -10.30
C GLY A 45 -20.57 4.13 -10.19
N LEU A 46 -20.07 3.66 -9.05
CA LEU A 46 -18.64 3.52 -8.82
C LEU A 46 -18.07 2.32 -9.58
N ASP A 47 -17.15 2.59 -10.49
CA ASP A 47 -16.37 1.56 -11.17
C ASP A 47 -15.22 1.08 -10.27
N GLU A 48 -15.47 0.02 -9.50
CA GLU A 48 -14.50 -0.56 -8.57
C GLU A 48 -13.19 -0.99 -9.26
N SER A 49 -13.25 -1.37 -10.54
CA SER A 49 -12.09 -1.88 -11.28
C SER A 49 -11.03 -0.79 -11.57
N LYS A 50 -11.38 0.49 -11.42
CA LYS A 50 -10.45 1.64 -11.51
C LYS A 50 -9.77 1.99 -10.19
N LEU A 51 -10.36 1.64 -9.05
CA LEU A 51 -9.81 1.93 -7.72
C LEU A 51 -8.38 1.39 -7.51
N PRO A 52 -8.05 0.13 -7.91
CA PRO A 52 -6.70 -0.37 -7.75
C PRO A 52 -5.64 0.46 -8.48
N LEU A 53 -5.99 1.07 -9.62
CA LEU A 53 -5.05 1.93 -10.37
C LEU A 53 -4.73 3.21 -9.60
N LEU A 54 -5.75 3.82 -9.00
CA LEU A 54 -5.59 5.00 -8.17
C LEU A 54 -4.77 4.69 -6.92
N TRP A 55 -5.07 3.58 -6.23
CA TRP A 55 -4.33 3.17 -5.04
C TRP A 55 -2.89 2.76 -5.35
N MET A 56 -2.64 2.09 -6.48
CA MET A 56 -1.29 1.80 -6.97
C MET A 56 -0.49 3.09 -7.16
N LEU A 57 -1.04 4.06 -7.90
CA LEU A 57 -0.37 5.34 -8.12
C LEU A 57 -0.14 6.08 -6.80
N TYR A 58 -1.09 6.02 -5.87
CA TYR A 58 -0.99 6.65 -4.56
C TYR A 58 0.20 6.11 -3.77
N VAL A 59 0.33 4.79 -3.63
CA VAL A 59 1.44 4.18 -2.87
C VAL A 59 2.79 4.37 -3.56
N GLN A 60 2.82 4.37 -4.90
CA GLN A 60 4.02 4.67 -5.67
C GLN A 60 4.50 6.12 -5.47
N LEU A 61 3.58 7.09 -5.43
CA LEU A 61 3.90 8.49 -5.18
C LEU A 61 4.33 8.76 -3.74
N ILE A 62 3.82 8.02 -2.75
CA ILE A 62 4.37 8.07 -1.39
C ILE A 62 5.85 7.66 -1.42
N HIS A 63 6.16 6.53 -2.05
CA HIS A 63 7.54 6.02 -2.12
C HIS A 63 8.50 6.97 -2.88
N THR A 64 8.02 7.64 -3.93
CA THR A 64 8.88 8.45 -4.81
C THR A 64 8.84 9.96 -4.56
N GLY A 65 7.87 10.46 -3.77
CA GLY A 65 7.63 11.89 -3.60
C GLY A 65 7.34 12.35 -2.17
N CYS A 66 7.31 11.44 -1.18
CA CYS A 66 6.94 11.76 0.19
C CYS A 66 7.89 11.05 1.18
N GLN A 67 9.12 11.56 1.31
CA GLN A 67 10.20 10.87 2.06
C GLN A 67 10.67 11.61 3.32
N GLU A 68 10.17 12.84 3.54
CA GLU A 68 10.63 13.67 4.66
C GLU A 68 9.78 13.45 5.93
N GLY A 69 10.45 13.20 7.05
CA GLY A 69 9.82 13.10 8.37
C GLY A 69 8.66 12.10 8.42
N ASN A 70 7.53 12.54 8.99
CA ASN A 70 6.32 11.72 9.15
C ASN A 70 5.32 11.84 7.99
N ALA A 71 5.64 12.60 6.93
CA ALA A 71 4.74 12.82 5.80
C ALA A 71 4.28 11.51 5.10
N PRO A 72 5.16 10.51 4.85
CA PRO A 72 4.71 9.24 4.28
C PRO A 72 3.72 8.50 5.17
N VAL A 73 3.95 8.46 6.49
CA VAL A 73 3.03 7.83 7.45
C VAL A 73 1.67 8.53 7.45
N GLN A 74 1.66 9.87 7.48
CA GLN A 74 0.41 10.65 7.44
C GLN A 74 -0.37 10.35 6.15
N SER A 75 0.32 10.27 5.01
CA SER A 75 -0.28 9.93 3.72
C SER A 75 -0.85 8.51 3.73
N LEU A 76 -0.14 7.54 4.31
CA LEU A 76 -0.63 6.17 4.48
C LEU A 76 -1.86 6.11 5.38
N ASN A 77 -1.90 6.88 6.47
CA ASN A 77 -3.06 6.93 7.37
C ASN A 77 -4.32 7.47 6.66
N ILE A 78 -4.18 8.44 5.75
CA ILE A 78 -5.30 8.90 4.93
C ILE A 78 -5.81 7.78 4.03
N LEU A 79 -4.90 7.05 3.36
CA LEU A 79 -5.27 5.92 2.53
C LEU A 79 -5.92 4.78 3.35
N LEU A 80 -5.38 4.45 4.52
CA LEU A 80 -5.96 3.47 5.44
C LEU A 80 -7.40 3.85 5.84
N SER A 81 -7.64 5.11 6.17
CA SER A 81 -8.98 5.63 6.49
C SER A 81 -9.93 5.46 5.31
N HIS A 82 -9.50 5.83 4.10
CA HIS A 82 -10.27 5.65 2.87
C HIS A 82 -10.64 4.18 2.62
N LEU A 83 -9.66 3.27 2.68
CA LEU A 83 -9.88 1.84 2.48
C LEU A 83 -10.83 1.24 3.53
N ASN A 84 -10.70 1.65 4.80
CA ASN A 84 -11.59 1.22 5.88
C ASN A 84 -13.02 1.73 5.69
N GLY A 85 -13.21 2.88 5.05
CA GLY A 85 -14.52 3.38 4.62
C GLY A 85 -15.22 2.41 3.66
N PHE A 86 -14.50 1.86 2.68
CA PHE A 86 -15.01 0.83 1.77
C PHE A 86 -15.31 -0.49 2.48
N ILE A 87 -14.42 -0.92 3.37
CA ILE A 87 -14.57 -2.16 4.15
C ILE A 87 -15.82 -2.11 5.04
N SER A 88 -16.07 -0.96 5.67
CA SER A 88 -17.14 -0.78 6.65
C SER A 88 -18.45 -0.29 6.04
N TYR A 89 -18.47 0.01 4.74
CA TYR A 89 -19.64 0.58 4.08
C TYR A 89 -20.86 -0.34 4.19
N LYS A 90 -21.95 0.23 4.73
CA LYS A 90 -23.27 -0.37 4.82
C LYS A 90 -24.27 0.57 4.13
N PRO A 91 -25.03 0.11 3.12
CA PRO A 91 -26.06 0.94 2.51
C PRO A 91 -27.11 1.33 3.56
N SER A 92 -27.52 2.59 3.55
CA SER A 92 -28.49 3.19 4.50
C SER A 92 -29.92 2.65 4.31
N TRP A 93 -30.20 1.97 3.21
CA TRP A 93 -31.53 1.50 2.84
C TRP A 93 -31.84 0.08 3.37
N GLN A 94 -31.84 -0.08 4.70
CA GLN A 94 -32.23 -1.34 5.35
C GLN A 94 -33.76 -1.48 5.57
N LEU A 95 -34.56 -0.51 5.12
CA LEU A 95 -35.99 -0.43 5.45
C LEU A 95 -36.95 -0.93 4.35
N LEU A 96 -36.51 -1.16 3.10
CA LEU A 96 -37.37 -1.75 2.03
C LEU A 96 -37.02 -3.19 1.65
N SER A 97 -36.12 -3.85 2.38
CA SER A 97 -35.79 -5.28 2.17
C SER A 97 -36.97 -6.25 2.37
N ALA A 98 -38.12 -5.76 2.84
CA ALA A 98 -39.35 -6.54 2.99
C ALA A 98 -40.09 -6.82 1.66
N ILE A 99 -39.71 -6.19 0.54
CA ILE A 99 -40.41 -6.31 -0.77
C ILE A 99 -39.72 -7.32 -1.72
N GLY A 100 -38.68 -8.04 -1.26
CA GLY A 100 -38.07 -9.12 -2.05
C GLY A 100 -37.19 -8.66 -3.22
N LEU A 101 -36.93 -7.36 -3.36
CA LEU A 101 -35.89 -6.83 -4.26
C LEU A 101 -34.51 -7.21 -3.71
N LYS A 102 -33.73 -7.94 -4.53
CA LYS A 102 -32.40 -8.44 -4.15
C LYS A 102 -31.52 -7.29 -3.69
N LYS A 103 -30.94 -7.46 -2.50
CA LYS A 103 -29.90 -6.62 -1.89
C LYS A 103 -28.73 -6.44 -2.86
N GLN A 104 -28.63 -5.30 -3.53
CA GLN A 104 -27.44 -4.96 -4.30
C GLN A 104 -26.42 -4.36 -3.31
N THR A 105 -25.39 -5.12 -2.98
CA THR A 105 -24.28 -4.59 -2.18
C THR A 105 -23.51 -3.60 -3.04
N ILE A 106 -23.53 -2.32 -2.66
CA ILE A 106 -22.82 -1.24 -3.39
C ILE A 106 -21.31 -1.51 -3.48
N VAL A 107 -20.71 -2.15 -2.46
CA VAL A 107 -19.31 -2.58 -2.49
C VAL A 107 -19.25 -4.10 -2.55
N SER A 108 -18.62 -4.63 -3.60
CA SER A 108 -18.47 -6.06 -3.85
C SER A 108 -17.49 -6.74 -2.90
N ASN A 109 -17.58 -8.06 -2.75
CA ASN A 109 -16.60 -8.83 -1.97
C ASN A 109 -15.19 -8.78 -2.60
N LYS A 110 -15.08 -8.60 -3.92
CA LYS A 110 -13.79 -8.39 -4.60
C LYS A 110 -13.13 -7.10 -4.11
N CYS A 111 -13.87 -5.99 -4.12
CA CYS A 111 -13.36 -4.71 -3.64
C CYS A 111 -13.06 -4.77 -2.14
N ARG A 112 -13.91 -5.39 -1.32
CA ARG A 112 -13.65 -5.55 0.12
C ARG A 112 -12.41 -6.38 0.39
N LEU A 113 -12.20 -7.48 -0.35
CA LEU A 113 -10.99 -8.29 -0.24
C LEU A 113 -9.74 -7.47 -0.60
N LEU A 114 -9.78 -6.72 -1.70
CA LEU A 114 -8.67 -5.85 -2.09
C LEU A 114 -8.37 -4.79 -1.02
N CYS A 115 -9.39 -4.11 -0.50
CA CYS A 115 -9.21 -3.11 0.56
C CYS A 115 -8.62 -3.74 1.82
N LYS A 116 -9.17 -4.87 2.30
CA LYS A 116 -8.65 -5.57 3.49
C LYS A 116 -7.20 -6.00 3.28
N SER A 117 -6.88 -6.55 2.10
CA SER A 117 -5.53 -6.97 1.75
C SER A 117 -4.55 -5.80 1.75
N LEU A 118 -4.94 -4.65 1.17
CA LEU A 118 -4.10 -3.46 1.15
C LEU A 118 -3.94 -2.80 2.53
N VAL A 119 -4.99 -2.77 3.34
CA VAL A 119 -4.90 -2.32 4.74
C VAL A 119 -3.93 -3.19 5.52
N SER A 120 -4.08 -4.52 5.46
CA SER A 120 -3.16 -5.45 6.13
C SER A 120 -1.73 -5.29 5.62
N PHE A 121 -1.54 -5.18 4.31
CA PHE A 121 -0.22 -4.95 3.73
C PHE A 121 0.43 -3.68 4.27
N ILE A 122 -0.25 -2.53 4.18
CA ILE A 122 0.29 -1.23 4.63
C ILE A 122 0.65 -1.27 6.11
N LEU A 123 -0.23 -1.81 6.97
CA LEU A 123 0.03 -1.90 8.41
C LEU A 123 1.27 -2.76 8.72
N THR A 124 1.49 -3.85 7.98
CA THR A 124 2.72 -4.65 8.14
C THR A 124 4.00 -3.95 7.68
N GLN A 125 3.90 -2.78 7.02
CA GLN A 125 5.05 -1.96 6.67
C GLN A 125 5.37 -0.88 7.71
N LEU A 126 4.58 -0.78 8.78
CA LEU A 126 4.69 0.21 9.84
C LEU A 126 4.97 -0.49 11.19
N PRO A 127 6.12 -1.16 11.36
CA PRO A 127 6.44 -1.83 12.61
C PRO A 127 6.61 -0.81 13.75
N GLU A 128 6.37 -1.29 14.97
CA GLU A 128 6.57 -0.54 16.19
C GLU A 128 7.91 -0.93 16.82
N ARG A 129 8.50 0.01 17.57
CA ARG A 129 9.69 -0.27 18.38
C ARG A 129 9.26 -0.96 19.66
N ILE A 130 10.09 -1.87 20.17
CA ILE A 130 9.87 -2.46 21.49
C ILE A 130 10.09 -1.38 22.55
N GLU A 131 9.10 -1.20 23.45
CA GLU A 131 9.18 -0.25 24.56
C GLU A 131 10.38 -0.57 25.47
N GLY A 132 11.20 0.44 25.79
CA GLY A 132 12.33 0.33 26.74
C GLY A 132 13.73 0.42 26.13
N GLU A 133 13.86 0.36 24.81
CA GLU A 133 15.13 0.65 24.13
C GLU A 133 15.33 2.18 24.00
N PRO A 134 16.49 2.74 24.38
CA PRO A 134 16.70 4.18 24.40
C PRO A 134 16.51 4.78 23.00
N GLU A 135 15.74 5.87 22.94
CA GLU A 135 15.62 6.69 21.73
C GLU A 135 17.03 7.06 21.27
N SER A 136 17.44 6.56 20.10
CA SER A 136 18.58 7.17 19.43
C SER A 136 18.17 8.62 19.12
N PRO A 137 18.91 9.63 19.60
CA PRO A 137 18.53 11.05 19.48
C PRO A 137 18.41 11.56 18.04
N THR A 138 18.65 10.70 17.04
CA THR A 138 18.59 11.00 15.61
C THR A 138 17.35 10.43 14.89
N MET A 139 16.43 9.76 15.58
CA MET A 139 15.27 9.09 14.94
C MET A 139 13.93 9.60 15.52
N SER A 140 13.47 10.75 15.03
CA SER A 140 12.18 11.37 15.40
C SER A 140 10.99 10.93 14.56
N SER A 141 11.18 10.05 13.57
CA SER A 141 10.16 9.59 12.64
C SER A 141 9.83 8.11 12.80
N GLN A 142 8.56 7.74 12.61
CA GLN A 142 8.12 6.35 12.62
C GLN A 142 8.81 5.55 11.51
N TYR A 143 9.28 4.34 11.83
CA TYR A 143 9.97 3.48 10.88
C TYR A 143 8.99 2.93 9.83
N ILE A 144 9.42 2.94 8.57
CA ILE A 144 8.67 2.36 7.45
C ILE A 144 9.58 1.36 6.74
N ARG A 145 9.06 0.16 6.46
CA ARG A 145 9.77 -0.84 5.65
C ARG A 145 9.84 -0.38 4.19
N GLN A 146 10.95 0.24 3.79
CA GLN A 146 11.13 0.78 2.43
C GLN A 146 11.93 -0.12 1.49
N GLN A 147 12.50 -1.22 1.98
CA GLN A 147 13.37 -2.09 1.19
C GLN A 147 13.03 -3.57 1.42
N SER A 148 13.38 -4.40 0.43
CA SER A 148 13.29 -5.85 0.52
C SER A 148 14.08 -6.36 1.73
N GLY A 149 13.49 -7.24 2.54
CA GLY A 149 14.15 -7.80 3.73
C GLY A 149 14.28 -6.83 4.91
N ALA A 150 13.69 -5.63 4.85
CA ALA A 150 13.71 -4.68 5.96
C ALA A 150 13.15 -5.29 7.26
N PRO A 151 13.73 -4.99 8.44
CA PRO A 151 13.32 -5.52 9.74
C PRO A 151 11.87 -5.16 10.09
N GLY A 152 11.31 -5.86 11.10
CA GLY A 152 9.93 -5.65 11.55
C GLY A 152 8.87 -6.21 10.62
N HIS A 153 9.24 -7.07 9.67
CA HIS A 153 8.26 -7.83 8.87
C HIS A 153 7.44 -8.76 9.77
N LEU A 154 6.29 -9.23 9.26
CA LEU A 154 5.29 -9.98 10.05
C LEU A 154 5.84 -11.22 10.77
N THR A 155 6.83 -11.89 10.17
CA THR A 155 7.50 -13.09 10.68
C THR A 155 8.88 -12.80 11.30
N SER A 156 9.21 -11.52 11.51
CA SER A 156 10.52 -11.10 12.01
C SER A 156 10.69 -11.47 13.48
N ASN A 157 11.90 -11.91 13.83
CA ASN A 157 12.36 -12.09 15.19
C ASN A 157 13.31 -10.96 15.63
N SER A 158 13.24 -9.80 14.97
CA SER A 158 14.02 -8.62 15.31
C SER A 158 13.77 -8.20 16.77
N SER A 159 14.85 -7.87 17.49
CA SER A 159 14.79 -7.38 18.87
C SER A 159 14.31 -5.93 18.97
N ASP A 160 14.32 -5.17 17.88
CA ASP A 160 14.17 -3.72 17.94
C ASP A 160 12.87 -3.25 17.28
N LEU A 161 12.33 -4.04 16.36
CA LEU A 161 11.16 -3.71 15.54
C LEU A 161 10.25 -4.92 15.43
N VAL A 162 9.01 -4.76 15.86
CA VAL A 162 7.99 -5.81 15.86
C VAL A 162 6.76 -5.36 15.06
N PRO A 163 5.99 -6.29 14.48
CA PRO A 163 4.71 -5.96 13.88
C PRO A 163 3.79 -5.29 14.90
N SER A 164 3.11 -4.21 14.51
CA SER A 164 2.16 -3.53 15.40
C SER A 164 0.97 -4.43 15.76
N PRO A 165 0.33 -4.26 16.92
CA PRO A 165 -0.91 -4.96 17.28
C PRO A 165 -2.01 -4.76 16.23
N GLU A 166 -2.08 -3.58 15.60
CA GLU A 166 -3.04 -3.29 14.55
C GLU A 166 -2.76 -4.11 13.28
N ALA A 167 -1.49 -4.27 12.89
CA ALA A 167 -1.09 -5.12 11.78
C ALA A 167 -1.48 -6.58 12.02
N LEU A 168 -1.15 -7.12 13.20
CA LEU A 168 -1.50 -8.50 13.59
C LEU A 168 -3.00 -8.74 13.57
N LYS A 169 -3.77 -7.80 14.12
CA LYS A 169 -5.24 -7.86 14.12
C LYS A 169 -5.80 -7.83 12.70
N SER A 170 -5.29 -6.93 11.85
CA SER A 170 -5.73 -6.80 10.45
C SER A 170 -5.46 -8.07 9.65
N VAL A 171 -4.26 -8.65 9.79
CA VAL A 171 -3.91 -9.92 9.13
C VAL A 171 -4.81 -11.07 9.63
N SER A 172 -5.05 -11.17 10.94
CA SER A 172 -5.95 -12.19 11.49
C SER A 172 -7.38 -12.05 10.95
N GLN A 173 -7.90 -10.82 10.82
CA GLN A 173 -9.21 -10.57 10.22
C GLN A 173 -9.25 -10.92 8.72
N LEU A 174 -8.14 -10.76 8.01
CA LEU A 174 -8.01 -11.16 6.61
C LEU A 174 -8.03 -12.69 6.49
N GLU A 175 -7.29 -13.40 7.34
CA GLU A 175 -7.28 -14.88 7.40
C GLU A 175 -8.66 -15.47 7.68
N GLN A 176 -9.46 -14.83 8.53
CA GLN A 176 -10.84 -15.25 8.84
C GLN A 176 -11.75 -15.25 7.61
N LEU A 177 -11.44 -14.52 6.54
CA LEU A 177 -12.23 -14.58 5.30
C LEU A 177 -12.21 -15.97 4.64
N ALA A 178 -11.22 -16.82 4.95
CA ALA A 178 -11.13 -18.16 4.38
C ALA A 178 -12.30 -19.06 4.81
N SER A 179 -12.91 -18.81 5.97
CA SER A 179 -14.08 -19.54 6.46
C SER A 179 -15.42 -18.87 6.13
N ASP A 180 -15.39 -17.64 5.61
CA ASP A 180 -16.60 -16.91 5.20
C ASP A 180 -17.09 -17.39 3.83
N LYS A 181 -18.33 -17.88 3.79
CA LYS A 181 -18.99 -18.38 2.56
C LYS A 181 -19.08 -17.30 1.47
N ASN A 182 -19.11 -16.03 1.84
CA ASN A 182 -19.15 -14.90 0.91
C ASN A 182 -17.86 -14.74 0.10
N TYR A 183 -16.77 -15.39 0.51
CA TYR A 183 -15.45 -15.31 -0.10
C TYR A 183 -14.97 -16.65 -0.69
N ASN A 184 -15.84 -17.67 -0.79
CA ASN A 184 -15.47 -18.98 -1.31
C ASN A 184 -14.80 -18.92 -2.69
N ASP A 185 -15.34 -18.11 -3.60
CA ASP A 185 -14.80 -17.95 -4.96
C ASP A 185 -13.57 -17.03 -5.03
N LEU A 186 -13.20 -16.42 -3.90
CA LEU A 186 -12.08 -15.48 -3.77
C LEU A 186 -10.91 -16.06 -2.96
N LYS A 187 -10.98 -17.34 -2.57
CA LYS A 187 -9.93 -18.01 -1.79
C LYS A 187 -8.55 -17.96 -2.43
N PRO A 188 -8.38 -18.20 -3.76
CA PRO A 188 -7.06 -18.08 -4.39
C PRO A 188 -6.46 -16.67 -4.30
N GLN A 189 -7.30 -15.65 -4.37
CA GLN A 189 -6.90 -14.24 -4.25
C GLN A 189 -6.52 -13.88 -2.82
N LEU A 190 -7.28 -14.40 -1.85
CA LEU A 190 -6.96 -14.27 -0.43
C LEU A 190 -5.62 -14.92 -0.10
N GLU A 191 -5.38 -16.15 -0.58
CA GLU A 191 -4.12 -16.87 -0.38
C GLU A 191 -2.94 -16.10 -0.98
N LEU A 192 -3.09 -15.61 -2.21
CA LEU A 192 -2.08 -14.75 -2.85
C LEU A 192 -1.78 -13.49 -2.02
N ALA A 193 -2.80 -12.84 -1.49
CA ALA A 193 -2.64 -11.65 -0.67
C ALA A 193 -1.85 -11.97 0.61
N LEU A 194 -2.23 -13.02 1.34
CA LEU A 194 -1.55 -13.47 2.56
C LEU A 194 -0.09 -13.90 2.28
N GLN A 195 0.16 -14.56 1.15
CA GLN A 195 1.52 -14.92 0.74
C GLN A 195 2.40 -13.68 0.57
N CYS A 196 1.91 -12.65 -0.12
CA CYS A 196 2.67 -11.42 -0.32
C CYS A 196 2.88 -10.63 0.99
N ILE A 197 1.86 -10.58 1.86
CA ILE A 197 1.96 -9.90 3.17
C ILE A 197 3.01 -10.56 4.09
N ARG A 198 3.14 -11.88 4.02
CA ARG A 198 4.11 -12.65 4.84
C ARG A 198 5.51 -12.69 4.25
N ASP A 199 5.67 -12.39 2.97
CA ASP A 199 6.95 -12.45 2.28
C ASP A 199 7.81 -11.22 2.64
N PRO A 200 8.99 -11.41 3.26
CA PRO A 200 9.85 -10.31 3.70
C PRO A 200 10.38 -9.46 2.54
N ASN A 201 10.32 -9.95 1.29
CA ASN A 201 10.75 -9.19 0.12
C ASN A 201 9.73 -8.13 -0.31
N TYR A 202 8.50 -8.20 0.18
CA TYR A 202 7.54 -7.12 0.02
C TYR A 202 7.80 -6.02 1.03
N SER A 203 7.72 -4.77 0.57
CA SER A 203 7.96 -3.54 1.33
C SER A 203 7.13 -2.40 0.73
N MET A 204 7.23 -1.19 1.27
CA MET A 204 6.58 -0.02 0.66
C MET A 204 7.10 0.28 -0.76
N ALA A 205 8.34 -0.07 -1.10
CA ALA A 205 8.89 0.17 -2.44
C ALA A 205 8.13 -0.59 -3.53
N ASN A 206 7.71 -1.82 -3.27
CA ASN A 206 6.96 -2.68 -4.22
C ASN A 206 5.48 -2.87 -3.83
N CYS A 207 4.93 -2.00 -2.97
CA CYS A 207 3.52 -2.02 -2.61
C CYS A 207 2.60 -1.88 -3.84
N HIS A 208 3.01 -1.08 -4.82
CA HIS A 208 2.28 -0.90 -6.07
C HIS A 208 2.18 -2.21 -6.88
N HIS A 209 3.24 -3.04 -6.90
CA HIS A 209 3.19 -4.39 -7.51
C HIS A 209 2.19 -5.29 -6.80
N PHE A 210 2.15 -5.26 -5.47
CA PHE A 210 1.17 -6.02 -4.70
C PHE A 210 -0.27 -5.64 -5.10
N VAL A 211 -0.59 -4.35 -5.19
CA VAL A 211 -1.92 -3.86 -5.58
C VAL A 211 -2.32 -4.38 -6.96
N ILE A 212 -1.46 -4.21 -7.97
CA ILE A 212 -1.76 -4.64 -9.34
C ILE A 212 -1.81 -6.17 -9.49
N LYS A 213 -0.91 -6.88 -8.81
CA LYS A 213 -0.88 -8.35 -8.83
C LYS A 213 -2.19 -8.93 -8.32
N LEU A 214 -2.76 -8.35 -7.26
CA LEU A 214 -4.04 -8.77 -6.72
C LEU A 214 -5.21 -8.29 -7.60
N ALA A 215 -5.18 -7.05 -8.09
CA ALA A 215 -6.21 -6.50 -8.98
C ALA A 215 -6.42 -7.34 -10.24
N LYS A 216 -5.34 -7.79 -10.88
CA LYS A 216 -5.38 -8.70 -12.05
C LYS A 216 -6.05 -10.05 -11.76
N ARG A 217 -6.13 -10.46 -10.50
CA ARG A 217 -6.84 -11.70 -10.11
C ARG A 217 -8.31 -11.46 -9.78
N LEU A 218 -8.71 -10.21 -9.57
CA LEU A 218 -10.06 -9.82 -9.18
C LEU A 218 -10.87 -9.28 -10.36
N TYR A 219 -10.20 -8.62 -11.30
CA TYR A 219 -10.79 -7.83 -12.36
C TYR A 219 -10.26 -8.28 -13.73
N ILE A 220 -11.11 -8.20 -14.76
CA ILE A 220 -10.83 -8.72 -16.11
C ILE A 220 -10.62 -7.61 -17.14
N GLU A 221 -10.81 -6.35 -16.72
CA GLU A 221 -10.75 -5.17 -17.54
C GLU A 221 -9.33 -4.99 -18.10
N GLY A 222 -9.22 -4.92 -19.43
CA GLY A 222 -7.92 -4.95 -20.14
C GLY A 222 -6.94 -3.86 -19.69
N TYR A 223 -7.44 -2.70 -19.28
CA TYR A 223 -6.59 -1.59 -18.82
C TYR A 223 -5.79 -1.92 -17.54
N ILE A 224 -6.23 -2.89 -16.72
CA ILE A 224 -5.49 -3.35 -15.53
C ILE A 224 -4.23 -4.13 -15.94
N TYR A 225 -4.23 -4.71 -17.14
CA TYR A 225 -3.12 -5.50 -17.67
C TYR A 225 -2.09 -4.66 -18.42
N ILE A 226 -2.44 -3.43 -18.82
CA ILE A 226 -1.55 -2.53 -19.57
C ILE A 226 -0.43 -1.93 -18.69
N PHE A 227 -0.64 -1.80 -17.37
CA PHE A 227 0.33 -1.21 -16.44
C PHE A 227 1.61 -2.05 -16.19
N VAL A 228 1.84 -3.14 -16.94
CA VAL A 228 3.06 -3.97 -16.84
C VAL A 228 4.30 -3.28 -17.42
N PHE A 229 4.15 -2.30 -18.31
CA PHE A 229 5.27 -1.82 -19.13
C PHE A 229 6.24 -0.83 -18.46
N PHE A 230 6.11 -0.56 -17.16
CA PHE A 230 7.00 0.40 -16.46
C PHE A 230 7.99 -0.24 -15.47
N ASP A 231 7.96 -1.56 -15.29
CA ASP A 231 9.01 -2.28 -14.57
C ASP A 231 9.83 -3.07 -15.58
N GLY A 232 11.06 -2.63 -15.80
CA GLY A 232 12.04 -3.38 -16.56
C GLY A 232 12.45 -4.65 -15.81
N ASP A 233 12.47 -5.76 -16.55
CA ASP A 233 13.41 -6.86 -16.30
C ASP A 233 14.86 -6.38 -16.50
#